data_AF-A0A259M1J7-F1
#
_entry.id   AF-A0A259M1J7-F1
#
_cell.length_a   1.000
_cell.length_b   1.000
_cell.length_c   1.000
_cell.angle_alpha   90.00
_cell.angle_beta   90.00
_cell.angle_gamma   90.00
#
_symmetry.space_group_name_H-M   'P 1'
#
loop_
_entity.id
_entity.type
_entity.pdbx_description
1 polymer ?
#
loop_
_entity_poly.entity_id
_entity_poly.type
_entity_poly.pdbx_seq_one_letter_code
_entity_poly.pdbx_strand_id
1 'polypeptide(L)'
;MSRDIGSVASGAASQTRDGLASAASAPLDDFNLRRREIPQLLAGMTSPYGPPEEMTCAGITLDVAELDAVLGSDWDSGAPDERLNSEVLADEAADAALDTVRNVSTGWIPFRGLVRQATGAQSHEKKYNQAFKIGAQRRAYLKGYGQALGCPPPAQPDFEALKLLETDSRIQYR
;
A
#
# COMPACT_ATOMS: atom_id res chain seq x y z
N MET A 1 -14.88 8.44 -37.03
CA MET A 1 -14.27 7.63 -35.94
C MET A 1 -12.80 7.40 -36.28
N SER A 2 -11.93 8.38 -36.03
CA SER A 2 -10.47 8.17 -36.05
C SER A 2 -10.01 8.16 -34.60
N ARG A 3 -9.77 6.98 -34.04
CA ARG A 3 -9.21 6.84 -32.69
C ARG A 3 -7.70 6.85 -32.78
N ASP A 4 -7.14 7.94 -32.24
CA ASP A 4 -5.84 8.15 -31.61
C ASP A 4 -4.79 7.01 -31.63
N ILE A 5 -4.18 6.76 -32.78
CA ILE A 5 -2.95 5.93 -32.86
C ILE A 5 -1.76 6.65 -32.19
N GLY A 6 -1.77 7.98 -32.15
CA GLY A 6 -0.73 8.79 -31.51
C GLY A 6 -0.74 8.75 -29.96
N SER A 7 -1.90 8.56 -29.34
CA SER A 7 -2.02 8.43 -27.88
C SER A 7 -1.45 7.09 -27.38
N VAL A 8 -1.69 6.02 -28.13
CA VAL A 8 -1.18 4.68 -27.79
C VAL A 8 0.34 4.61 -27.91
N ALA A 9 0.91 5.20 -28.96
CA ALA A 9 2.37 5.23 -29.16
C ALA A 9 3.10 6.09 -28.12
N SER A 10 2.51 7.22 -27.69
CA SER A 10 3.09 8.08 -26.66
C SER A 10 3.01 7.46 -25.26
N GLY A 11 1.91 6.77 -24.93
CA GLY A 11 1.78 6.01 -23.68
C GLY A 11 2.76 4.82 -23.60
N ALA A 12 2.96 4.09 -24.70
CA ALA A 12 3.97 3.02 -24.75
C ALA A 12 5.39 3.56 -24.57
N ALA A 13 5.70 4.72 -25.15
CA ALA A 13 7.01 5.36 -24.97
C ALA A 13 7.22 5.90 -23.55
N SER A 14 6.19 6.42 -22.88
CA SER A 14 6.30 6.88 -21.48
C SER A 14 6.49 5.70 -20.52
N GLN A 15 5.67 4.65 -20.64
CA GLN A 15 5.81 3.43 -19.83
C GLN A 15 7.19 2.77 -19.98
N THR A 16 7.73 2.79 -21.20
CA THR A 16 9.10 2.29 -21.45
C THR A 16 10.14 3.15 -20.73
N ARG A 17 10.02 4.49 -20.76
CA ARG A 17 10.93 5.41 -20.06
C ARG A 17 10.85 5.26 -18.54
N ASP A 18 9.64 5.13 -18.00
CA ASP A 18 9.41 4.93 -16.56
C ASP A 18 9.95 3.55 -16.11
N GLY A 19 9.74 2.51 -16.93
CA GLY A 19 10.30 1.18 -16.72
C GLY A 19 11.83 1.17 -16.74
N LEU A 20 12.47 1.91 -17.66
CA LEU A 20 13.93 2.06 -17.72
C LEU A 20 14.49 2.84 -16.52
N ALA A 21 13.81 3.91 -16.08
CA ALA A 21 14.19 4.67 -14.90
C ALA A 21 14.10 3.82 -13.62
N SER A 22 13.03 3.03 -13.49
CA SER A 22 12.84 2.07 -12.40
C SER A 22 13.89 0.95 -12.41
N ALA A 23 14.21 0.40 -13.58
CA ALA A 23 15.25 -0.62 -13.73
C ALA A 23 16.65 -0.10 -13.36
N ALA A 24 16.94 1.17 -13.65
CA ALA A 24 18.21 1.81 -13.28
C ALA A 24 18.33 2.08 -11.77
N SER A 25 17.22 2.34 -11.07
CA SER A 25 17.21 2.48 -9.60
C SER A 25 17.14 1.15 -8.85
N ALA A 26 16.76 0.06 -9.52
CA ALA A 26 16.59 -1.26 -8.91
C ALA A 26 17.80 -1.77 -8.10
N PRO A 27 19.07 -1.51 -8.48
CA PRO A 27 20.21 -1.86 -7.64
C PRO A 27 20.25 -1.10 -6.31
N LEU A 28 19.81 0.17 -6.28
CA LEU A 28 19.77 0.96 -5.03
C LEU A 28 18.75 0.40 -4.04
N ASP A 29 17.63 -0.11 -4.56
CA ASP A 29 16.63 -0.82 -3.77
C ASP A 29 17.16 -2.20 -3.32
N ASP A 30 17.91 -2.91 -4.17
CA ASP A 30 18.56 -4.20 -3.84
C ASP A 30 19.67 -4.09 -2.78
N PHE A 31 20.41 -3.00 -2.82
CA PHE A 31 21.46 -2.69 -1.84
C PHE A 31 20.93 -1.92 -0.63
N ASN A 32 19.60 -1.72 -0.55
CA ASN A 32 18.94 -1.10 0.61
C ASN A 32 19.49 0.29 0.95
N LEU A 33 19.88 1.05 -0.07
CA LEU A 33 20.41 2.42 0.04
C LEU A 33 19.28 3.45 0.20
N ARG A 34 18.03 3.06 -0.10
CA ARG A 34 16.81 3.85 0.07
C ARG A 34 15.83 3.11 1.01
N ARG A 35 16.20 3.00 2.29
CA ARG A 35 15.35 2.37 3.32
C ARG A 35 14.12 3.24 3.57
N ARG A 36 12.94 2.65 3.44
CA ARG A 36 11.70 3.25 3.95
C ARG A 36 11.70 3.11 5.47
N GLU A 37 11.91 4.22 6.18
CA GLU A 37 11.81 4.22 7.64
C GLU A 37 10.40 3.85 8.09
N ILE A 38 10.30 3.04 9.14
CA ILE A 38 9.02 2.72 9.76
C ILE A 38 8.63 3.93 10.60
N PRO A 39 7.50 4.59 10.31
CA PRO A 39 7.04 5.73 11.09
C PRO A 39 6.88 5.36 12.57
N GLN A 40 7.30 6.23 13.49
CA GLN A 40 7.31 5.92 14.93
C GLN A 40 5.93 5.51 15.46
N LEU A 41 4.87 6.16 14.96
CA LEU A 41 3.48 5.85 15.27
C LEU A 41 3.15 4.37 15.01
N LEU A 42 3.65 3.79 13.92
CA LEU A 42 3.40 2.40 13.56
C LEU A 42 4.38 1.44 14.24
N ALA A 43 5.61 1.88 14.50
CA ALA A 43 6.65 1.06 15.10
C ALA A 43 6.31 0.61 16.53
N GLY A 44 5.58 1.44 17.29
CA GLY A 44 5.13 1.12 18.65
C GLY A 44 3.88 0.22 18.71
N MET A 45 3.22 -0.02 17.58
CA MET A 45 1.90 -0.66 17.56
C MET A 45 2.03 -2.18 17.46
N THR A 46 1.68 -2.89 18.54
CA THR A 46 1.71 -4.36 18.60
C THR A 46 0.39 -5.02 18.21
N SER A 47 -0.72 -4.28 18.31
CA SER A 47 -2.08 -4.76 18.05
C SER A 47 -2.91 -3.62 17.46
N PRO A 48 -3.79 -3.88 16.47
CA PRO A 48 -4.76 -2.90 16.00
C PRO A 48 -5.92 -2.71 16.99
N TYR A 49 -6.10 -3.66 17.91
CA TYR A 49 -7.22 -3.68 18.86
C TYR A 49 -6.85 -3.04 20.19
N GLY A 50 -7.84 -2.34 20.77
CA GLY A 50 -7.76 -1.66 22.05
C GLY A 50 -8.67 -0.43 22.02
N PRO A 51 -9.18 0.07 23.15
CA PRO A 51 -9.97 1.30 23.14
C PRO A 51 -9.18 2.47 22.51
N PRO A 52 -9.86 3.48 21.92
CA PRO A 52 -9.21 4.74 21.59
C PRO A 52 -8.68 5.41 22.87
N GLU A 53 -7.67 6.27 22.74
CA GLU A 53 -7.13 7.00 23.90
C GLU A 53 -8.22 7.84 24.57
N GLU A 54 -9.01 8.51 23.74
CA GLU A 54 -10.21 9.21 24.14
C GLU A 54 -11.44 8.60 23.45
N MET A 55 -12.38 8.11 24.27
CA MET A 55 -13.66 7.54 23.78
C MET A 55 -14.67 8.63 23.38
N THR A 56 -14.20 9.64 22.65
CA THR A 56 -15.02 10.73 22.10
C THR A 56 -14.83 10.81 20.60
N CYS A 57 -15.80 11.37 19.87
CA CYS A 57 -15.66 11.54 18.42
C CYS A 57 -14.48 12.45 18.04
N ALA A 58 -14.17 13.45 18.88
CA ALA A 58 -13.01 14.31 18.67
C ALA A 58 -11.70 13.52 18.83
N GLY A 59 -11.59 12.71 19.88
CA GLY A 59 -10.44 11.83 20.11
C GLY A 59 -10.21 10.85 18.96
N ILE A 60 -11.26 10.14 18.56
CA ILE A 60 -11.18 9.19 17.44
C ILE A 60 -10.82 9.89 16.13
N THR A 61 -11.32 11.11 15.90
CA THR A 61 -10.95 11.92 14.72
C THR A 61 -9.45 12.23 14.70
N LEU A 62 -8.88 12.59 15.86
CA LEU A 62 -7.45 12.86 15.98
C LEU A 62 -6.63 11.58 15.73
N ASP A 63 -6.99 10.48 16.38
CA ASP A 63 -6.31 9.19 16.19
C ASP A 63 -6.33 8.75 14.72
N VAL A 64 -7.49 8.88 14.05
CA VAL A 64 -7.62 8.57 12.62
C VAL A 64 -6.77 9.51 11.75
N ALA A 65 -6.76 10.82 12.05
CA ALA A 65 -5.97 11.80 11.30
C ALA A 65 -4.45 11.55 11.43
N GLU A 66 -3.97 11.18 12.61
CA GLU A 66 -2.56 10.79 12.81
C GLU A 66 -2.20 9.54 12.01
N LEU A 67 -3.09 8.55 11.97
CA LEU A 67 -2.91 7.37 11.16
C LEU A 67 -2.94 7.70 9.66
N ASP A 68 -3.87 8.54 9.20
CA ASP A 68 -3.98 8.95 7.79
C ASP A 68 -2.73 9.72 7.31
N ALA A 69 -2.14 10.57 8.16
CA ALA A 69 -0.91 11.28 7.85
C ALA A 69 0.26 10.34 7.54
N VAL A 70 0.22 9.11 8.05
CA VAL A 70 1.28 8.11 7.94
C VAL A 70 0.94 7.02 6.92
N LEU A 71 -0.31 6.60 6.88
CA LEU A 71 -0.80 5.50 6.05
C LEU A 71 -1.22 5.96 4.65
N GLY A 72 -1.48 7.26 4.47
CA GLY A 72 -2.05 7.79 3.24
C GLY A 72 -3.56 7.54 3.15
N SER A 73 -4.12 7.80 1.97
CA SER A 73 -5.54 7.69 1.69
C SER A 73 -6.13 6.34 2.07
N ASP A 74 -7.27 6.35 2.76
CA ASP A 74 -7.98 5.12 3.12
C ASP A 74 -8.92 4.63 2.02
N TRP A 75 -9.46 3.43 2.18
CA TRP A 75 -10.46 2.83 1.30
C TRP A 75 -11.72 3.68 1.15
N ASP A 76 -12.09 4.44 2.17
CA ASP A 76 -13.24 5.34 2.09
C ASP A 76 -12.89 6.73 1.54
N SER A 77 -11.78 6.88 0.82
CA SER A 77 -11.44 8.14 0.15
C SER A 77 -11.81 8.17 -1.33
N GLY A 78 -12.23 7.04 -1.91
CA GLY A 78 -12.44 6.89 -3.36
C GLY A 78 -11.15 6.69 -4.17
N ALA A 79 -9.98 6.92 -3.57
CA ALA A 79 -8.66 6.68 -4.16
C ALA A 79 -7.69 6.18 -3.07
N PRO A 80 -7.84 4.93 -2.60
CA PRO A 80 -7.01 4.37 -1.53
C PRO A 80 -5.54 4.39 -1.90
N ASP A 81 -4.68 4.50 -0.87
CA ASP A 81 -3.24 4.35 -1.04
C ASP A 81 -2.93 2.99 -1.69
N GLU A 82 -2.05 3.01 -2.69
CA GLU A 82 -1.71 1.83 -3.50
C GLU A 82 -1.23 0.65 -2.63
N ARG A 83 -0.62 0.93 -1.47
CA ARG A 83 -0.14 -0.09 -0.52
C ARG A 83 -1.27 -0.86 0.16
N LEU A 84 -2.50 -0.35 0.11
CA LEU A 84 -3.68 -1.04 0.61
C LEU A 84 -4.25 -2.00 -0.43
N ASN A 85 -4.02 -1.79 -1.73
CA ASN A 85 -4.65 -2.58 -2.79
C ASN A 85 -4.30 -4.07 -2.70
N SER A 86 -5.33 -4.92 -2.64
CA SER A 86 -5.19 -6.37 -2.57
C SER A 86 -4.61 -7.00 -3.84
N GLU A 87 -4.74 -6.33 -5.00
CA GLU A 87 -4.07 -6.75 -6.24
C GLU A 87 -2.55 -6.64 -6.13
N VAL A 88 -2.02 -5.65 -5.39
CA VAL A 88 -0.58 -5.54 -5.07
C VAL A 88 -0.14 -6.68 -4.15
N LEU A 89 -0.99 -7.15 -3.24
CA LEU A 89 -0.71 -8.32 -2.38
C LEU A 89 -0.78 -9.66 -3.13
N ALA A 90 -1.66 -9.77 -4.14
CA ALA A 90 -1.72 -10.92 -5.03
C ALA A 90 -0.53 -10.94 -6.00
N ASP A 91 -0.12 -9.76 -6.50
CA ASP A 91 1.11 -9.59 -7.27
C ASP A 91 2.34 -9.84 -6.41
N GLU A 92 2.39 -9.53 -5.11
CA GLU A 92 3.54 -9.85 -4.26
C GLU A 92 3.71 -11.37 -4.07
N ALA A 93 2.61 -12.13 -4.04
CA ALA A 93 2.63 -13.59 -4.00
C ALA A 93 2.89 -14.23 -5.38
N ALA A 94 2.33 -13.64 -6.45
CA ALA A 94 2.56 -14.07 -7.82
C ALA A 94 3.97 -13.71 -8.31
N ASP A 95 4.53 -12.57 -7.91
CA ASP A 95 5.90 -12.15 -8.14
C ASP A 95 6.86 -13.03 -7.36
N ALA A 96 6.56 -13.46 -6.13
CA ALA A 96 7.39 -14.47 -5.47
C ALA A 96 7.45 -15.78 -6.27
N ALA A 97 6.36 -16.18 -6.93
CA ALA A 97 6.32 -17.36 -7.80
C ALA A 97 6.97 -17.10 -9.18
N LEU A 98 6.78 -15.92 -9.77
CA LEU A 98 7.30 -15.52 -11.08
C LEU A 98 8.77 -15.07 -11.02
N ASP A 99 9.29 -14.59 -9.88
CA ASP A 99 10.69 -14.23 -9.67
C ASP A 99 11.58 -15.47 -9.85
N THR A 100 11.09 -16.65 -9.43
CA THR A 100 11.78 -17.92 -9.73
C THR A 100 11.91 -18.22 -11.23
N VAL A 101 10.99 -17.69 -12.07
CA VAL A 101 10.97 -17.87 -13.53
C VAL A 101 11.63 -16.69 -14.27
N ARG A 102 11.49 -15.44 -13.79
CA ARG A 102 12.08 -14.21 -14.34
C ARG A 102 13.57 -14.05 -14.05
N ASN A 103 14.10 -14.79 -13.07
CA ASN A 103 15.55 -14.95 -12.83
C ASN A 103 16.33 -15.38 -14.07
N VAL A 104 15.65 -15.93 -15.10
CA VAL A 104 16.28 -16.37 -16.35
C VAL A 104 16.26 -15.29 -17.44
N SER A 105 15.38 -14.28 -17.39
CA SER A 105 15.12 -13.39 -18.54
C SER A 105 15.44 -11.89 -18.32
N THR A 106 15.77 -11.46 -17.11
CA THR A 106 16.19 -10.06 -16.82
C THR A 106 17.63 -10.03 -16.33
N GLY A 107 18.56 -10.14 -17.27
CA GLY A 107 20.00 -10.21 -17.00
C GLY A 107 20.62 -8.88 -16.56
N TRP A 108 21.31 -8.90 -15.42
CA TRP A 108 22.78 -8.72 -15.38
C TRP A 108 23.39 -8.85 -13.97
N ILE A 109 22.58 -8.93 -12.91
CA ILE A 109 23.07 -9.20 -11.55
C ILE A 109 22.78 -10.66 -11.16
N PRO A 110 23.72 -11.59 -11.38
CA PRO A 110 23.56 -12.97 -10.90
C PRO A 110 23.39 -12.98 -9.38
N PHE A 111 22.50 -13.85 -8.87
CA PHE A 111 22.25 -14.06 -7.45
C PHE A 111 21.54 -12.91 -6.69
N ARG A 112 20.83 -11.99 -7.36
CA ARG A 112 20.07 -10.89 -6.70
C ARG A 112 19.20 -11.35 -5.52
N GLY A 113 18.47 -12.45 -5.66
CA GLY A 113 17.67 -13.03 -4.57
C GLY A 113 18.50 -13.46 -3.35
N LEU A 114 19.68 -14.09 -3.58
CA LEU A 114 20.61 -14.47 -2.51
C LEU A 114 21.29 -13.25 -1.90
N VAL A 115 21.62 -12.22 -2.70
CA VAL A 115 22.18 -10.95 -2.24
C VAL A 115 21.16 -10.24 -1.34
N ARG A 116 19.90 -10.12 -1.74
CA ARG A 116 18.83 -9.48 -0.94
C ARG A 116 18.56 -10.20 0.37
N GLN A 117 18.72 -11.53 0.36
CA GLN A 117 18.61 -12.35 1.57
C GLN A 117 19.84 -12.19 2.48
N ALA A 118 21.04 -12.11 1.91
CA ALA A 118 22.29 -11.91 2.64
C ALA A 118 22.46 -10.49 3.19
N THR A 119 21.93 -9.46 2.52
CA THR A 119 22.00 -8.04 2.95
C THR A 119 20.95 -7.67 3.99
N GLY A 120 20.01 -8.57 4.32
CA GLY A 120 18.96 -8.34 5.32
C GLY A 120 17.87 -7.36 4.89
N ALA A 121 17.89 -6.87 3.66
CA ALA A 121 16.88 -5.95 3.10
C ALA A 121 15.46 -6.54 3.21
N GLN A 122 15.33 -7.86 3.00
CA GLN A 122 14.07 -8.59 3.15
C GLN A 122 13.50 -8.55 4.58
N SER A 123 14.34 -8.43 5.61
CA SER A 123 13.89 -8.41 7.01
C SER A 123 13.26 -7.07 7.41
N HIS A 124 13.79 -5.97 6.88
CA HIS A 124 13.29 -4.63 7.18
C HIS A 124 11.98 -4.35 6.45
N GLU A 125 11.90 -4.72 5.18
CA GLU A 125 10.68 -4.62 4.38
C GLU A 125 9.52 -5.41 5.01
N LYS A 126 9.78 -6.64 5.50
CA LYS A 126 8.79 -7.41 6.25
C LYS A 126 8.27 -6.67 7.49
N LYS A 127 9.16 -6.04 8.26
CA LYS A 127 8.77 -5.25 9.45
C LYS A 127 7.94 -4.02 9.06
N TYR A 128 8.32 -3.32 8.00
CA TYR A 128 7.57 -2.19 7.47
C TYR A 128 6.16 -2.59 7.02
N ASN A 129 6.05 -3.64 6.22
CA ASN A 129 4.77 -4.16 5.74
C ASN A 129 3.90 -4.65 6.91
N GLN A 130 4.49 -5.27 7.94
CA GLN A 130 3.78 -5.67 9.15
C GLN A 130 3.24 -4.46 9.92
N ALA A 131 4.08 -3.45 10.19
CA ALA A 131 3.68 -2.24 10.91
C ALA A 131 2.58 -1.47 10.14
N PHE A 132 2.70 -1.38 8.81
CA PHE A 132 1.67 -0.80 7.96
C PHE A 132 0.33 -1.54 8.05
N LYS A 133 0.35 -2.87 7.97
CA LYS A 133 -0.86 -3.70 8.09
C LYS A 133 -1.56 -3.51 9.44
N ILE A 134 -0.79 -3.47 10.53
CA ILE A 134 -1.33 -3.22 11.87
C ILE A 134 -1.94 -1.81 11.93
N GLY A 135 -1.27 -0.78 11.41
CA GLY A 135 -1.79 0.58 11.36
C GLY A 135 -3.09 0.71 10.54
N ALA A 136 -3.14 0.10 9.35
CA ALA A 136 -4.33 0.09 8.52
C ALA A 136 -5.51 -0.60 9.22
N GLN A 137 -5.26 -1.72 9.90
CA GLN A 137 -6.26 -2.40 10.71
C GLN A 137 -6.71 -1.57 11.92
N ARG A 138 -5.79 -0.83 12.57
CA ARG A 138 -6.12 0.08 13.67
C ARG A 138 -7.05 1.18 13.19
N ARG A 139 -6.77 1.81 12.05
CA ARG A 139 -7.64 2.83 11.44
C ARG A 139 -9.04 2.29 11.18
N ALA A 140 -9.14 1.11 10.57
CA ALA A 140 -10.42 0.45 10.32
C ALA A 140 -11.19 0.15 11.62
N TYR A 141 -10.49 -0.33 12.66
CA TYR A 141 -11.08 -0.56 13.98
C TYR A 141 -11.64 0.73 14.60
N LEU A 142 -10.87 1.83 14.56
CA LEU A 142 -11.28 3.12 15.11
C LEU A 142 -12.49 3.69 14.38
N LYS A 143 -12.52 3.61 13.04
CA LYS A 143 -13.68 4.01 12.24
C LYS A 143 -14.91 3.18 12.57
N GLY A 144 -14.78 1.86 12.72
CA GLY A 144 -15.89 0.99 13.16
C GLY A 144 -16.40 1.33 14.56
N TYR A 145 -15.49 1.67 15.48
CA TYR A 145 -15.85 2.10 16.83
C TYR A 145 -16.56 3.46 16.84
N GLY A 146 -16.05 4.45 16.10
CA GLY A 146 -16.69 5.75 15.96
C GLY A 146 -18.04 5.68 15.22
N GLN A 147 -18.20 4.78 14.25
CA GLN A 147 -19.49 4.48 13.65
C GLN A 147 -20.50 3.98 14.71
N ALA A 148 -20.09 3.06 15.59
CA ALA A 148 -20.96 2.57 16.66
C ALA A 148 -21.36 3.67 17.66
N LEU A 149 -20.50 4.70 17.83
CA LEU A 149 -20.80 5.89 18.62
C LEU A 149 -21.60 6.97 17.87
N GLY A 150 -21.86 6.80 16.56
CA GLY A 150 -22.54 7.78 15.73
C GLY A 150 -21.69 9.02 15.42
N CYS A 151 -20.36 8.88 15.39
CA CYS A 151 -19.45 9.97 15.05
C CYS A 151 -19.53 10.35 13.57
N PRO A 152 -19.30 11.62 13.20
CA PRO A 152 -19.18 12.01 11.80
C PRO A 152 -17.84 11.54 11.18
N PRO A 153 -17.73 11.48 9.84
CA PRO A 153 -16.44 11.29 9.19
C PRO A 153 -15.44 12.39 9.61
N PRO A 154 -14.13 12.09 9.74
CA PRO A 154 -13.44 10.85 9.37
C PRO A 154 -13.43 9.78 10.48
N ALA A 155 -14.05 10.03 11.65
CA ALA A 155 -14.11 9.07 12.76
C ALA A 155 -15.04 7.87 12.49
N GLN A 156 -15.64 7.78 11.30
CA GLN A 156 -16.38 6.63 10.82
C GLN A 156 -16.08 6.44 9.32
N PRO A 157 -16.45 5.29 8.73
CA PRO A 157 -16.31 5.10 7.29
C PRO A 157 -17.13 6.11 6.51
N ASP A 158 -16.54 6.69 5.46
CA ASP A 158 -17.29 7.43 4.45
C ASP A 158 -17.97 6.46 3.47
N PHE A 159 -19.25 6.16 3.75
CA PHE A 159 -20.07 5.28 2.92
C PHE A 159 -20.42 5.87 1.55
N GLU A 160 -20.30 7.19 1.35
CA GLU A 160 -20.54 7.78 0.03
C GLU A 160 -19.34 7.52 -0.88
N ALA A 161 -18.13 7.73 -0.37
CA ALA A 161 -16.90 7.42 -1.08
C ALA A 161 -16.74 5.92 -1.36
N LEU A 162 -17.15 5.04 -0.44
CA LEU A 162 -17.14 3.59 -0.66
C LEU A 162 -18.06 3.16 -1.81
N LYS A 163 -19.22 3.80 -1.99
CA LYS A 163 -20.13 3.52 -3.12
C LYS A 163 -19.51 3.88 -4.47
N LEU A 164 -18.68 4.93 -4.51
CA LEU A 164 -17.94 5.29 -5.72
C LEU A 164 -16.93 4.20 -6.09
N LEU A 165 -16.25 3.63 -5.10
CA LEU A 165 -15.35 2.49 -5.32
C LEU A 165 -16.09 1.24 -5.79
N GLU A 166 -17.25 0.91 -5.21
CA GLU A 166 -18.04 -0.25 -5.66
C GLU A 166 -18.43 -0.13 -7.13
N THR A 167 -18.80 1.07 -7.57
CA THR A 167 -19.20 1.35 -8.95
C THR A 167 -18.05 1.19 -9.94
N ASP A 168 -16.81 1.49 -9.52
CA ASP A 168 -15.60 1.35 -10.35
C ASP A 168 -14.99 -0.06 -10.26
N SER A 169 -15.22 -0.76 -9.14
CA SER A 169 -14.69 -2.10 -8.90
C SER A 169 -15.40 -3.13 -9.78
N ARG A 170 -14.64 -3.82 -10.64
CA ARG A 170 -15.12 -4.95 -11.45
C ARG A 170 -15.31 -6.25 -10.64
N ILE A 171 -15.31 -6.17 -9.31
CA ILE A 171 -15.41 -7.35 -8.45
C ILE A 171 -16.89 -7.65 -8.22
N GLN A 172 -17.46 -8.50 -9.07
CA GLN A 172 -18.77 -9.09 -8.82
C GLN A 172 -18.60 -10.24 -7.82
N TYR A 173 -19.10 -10.05 -6.59
CA TYR A 173 -19.36 -11.17 -5.71
C TYR A 173 -20.50 -11.99 -6.31
N ARG A 174 -20.17 -13.21 -6.76
CA ARG A 174 -21.12 -14.22 -7.21
C ARG A 174 -21.52 -15.14 -6.07
#